data_AF-A0A5P0ZML8-F1
#
_entry.id   AF-A0A5P0ZML8-F1
#
_cell.length_a   1.000
_cell.length_b   1.000
_cell.length_c   1.000
_cell.angle_alpha   90.00
_cell.angle_beta   90.00
_cell.angle_gamma   90.00
#
_symmetry.space_group_name_H-M   'P 1'
#
loop_
_entity.id
_entity.type
_entity.pdbx_description
1 polymer ?
#
loop_
_entity_poly.entity_id
_entity_poly.type
_entity_poly.pdbx_seq_one_letter_code
_entity_poly.pdbx_strand_id
1 'polypeptide(L)' 'MDKDKIVQIAVDEKTADYLKSNSNQELYRVDDFISKEDDLIRYKLCLKKRSFDFYLEKKDFWNYKVVAIKMY' A
#
# COMPACT_ATOMS: atom_id res chain seq x y z
N MET A 1 -5.20 2.89 -11.88
CA MET A 1 -4.65 3.64 -10.73
C MET A 1 -3.81 4.79 -11.27
N ASP A 2 -3.95 5.99 -10.71
CA ASP A 2 -3.20 7.18 -11.16
C ASP A 2 -1.71 7.02 -10.81
N LYS A 3 -0.84 6.96 -11.82
CA LYS A 3 0.59 6.64 -11.65
C LYS A 3 1.33 7.69 -10.83
N ASP A 4 0.86 8.93 -10.83
CA ASP A 4 1.47 10.02 -10.07
C ASP A 4 1.16 9.91 -8.58
N LYS A 5 -0.03 9.40 -8.23
CA LYS A 5 -0.38 9.13 -6.83
C LYS A 5 0.46 8.01 -6.22
N ILE A 6 0.87 7.02 -7.03
CA ILE A 6 1.75 5.93 -6.58
C ILE A 6 3.10 6.49 -6.11
N VAL A 7 3.67 7.44 -6.86
CA VAL A 7 4.95 8.05 -6.51
C VAL A 7 4.85 8.79 -5.18
N GLN A 8 3.76 9.52 -4.98
CA GLN A 8 3.59 10.35 -3.80
C GLN A 8 3.44 9.54 -2.50
N ILE A 9 2.92 8.30 -2.59
CA ILE A 9 2.69 7.45 -1.42
C ILE A 9 3.74 6.33 -1.28
N ALA A 10 4.58 6.08 -2.28
CA ALA A 10 5.65 5.12 -2.16
C ALA A 10 6.78 5.69 -1.29
N VAL A 11 7.23 4.91 -0.31
CA VAL A 11 8.30 5.33 0.62
C VAL A 11 9.67 5.44 -0.07
N ASP A 12 9.86 4.73 -1.20
CA ASP A 12 11.07 4.77 -2.00
C ASP A 12 10.79 4.59 -3.50
N GLU A 13 11.76 4.99 -4.32
CA GLU A 13 11.71 4.89 -5.78
C GLU A 13 11.51 3.46 -6.26
N LYS A 14 12.17 2.49 -5.61
CA LYS A 14 12.06 1.06 -5.97
C LYS A 14 10.63 0.55 -5.82
N THR A 15 9.93 0.96 -4.77
CA THR A 15 8.53 0.65 -4.50
C THR A 15 7.65 1.34 -5.53
N ALA A 16 7.90 2.61 -5.83
CA ALA A 16 7.16 3.39 -6.82
C ALA A 16 7.26 2.75 -8.22
N ASP A 17 8.47 2.41 -8.64
CA ASP A 17 8.78 1.83 -9.96
C ASP A 17 8.15 0.46 -10.13
N TYR A 18 8.20 -0.38 -9.09
CA TYR A 18 7.58 -1.69 -9.11
C TYR A 18 6.06 -1.58 -9.26
N LEU A 19 5.42 -0.71 -8.47
CA LEU A 19 3.96 -0.51 -8.54
C LEU A 19 3.53 0.14 -9.87
N LYS A 20 4.28 1.10 -10.40
CA LYS A 20 4.03 1.70 -11.73
C LYS A 20 4.07 0.65 -12.83
N SER A 21 5.12 -0.17 -12.83
CA SER A 21 5.36 -1.21 -13.83
C SER A 21 4.32 -2.33 -13.78
N ASN A 22 3.68 -2.53 -12.63
CA ASN A 22 2.66 -3.55 -12.41
C ASN A 22 1.27 -2.95 -12.12
N SER A 23 1.02 -1.69 -12.52
CA SER A 23 -0.20 -0.94 -12.18
C SER A 23 -1.50 -1.52 -12.77
N ASN A 24 -1.39 -2.44 -13.72
CA ASN A 24 -2.51 -3.18 -14.32
C ASN A 24 -2.79 -4.53 -13.63
N GLN A 25 -2.05 -4.86 -12.58
CA GLN A 25 -2.19 -6.13 -11.87
C GLN A 25 -2.89 -5.91 -10.53
N GLU A 26 -3.71 -6.89 -10.15
CA GLU A 26 -4.43 -6.86 -8.89
C GLU A 26 -3.54 -7.29 -7.73
N LEU A 27 -3.65 -6.55 -6.63
CA LEU A 27 -3.06 -6.92 -5.35
C LEU A 27 -3.94 -8.00 -4.71
N TYR A 28 -3.30 -8.97 -4.07
CA TYR A 28 -4.00 -10.01 -3.31
C TYR A 28 -3.51 -10.03 -1.87
N ARG A 29 -4.39 -10.44 -0.96
CA ARG A 29 -4.05 -10.63 0.46
C ARG A 29 -3.39 -11.99 0.60
N VAL A 30 -2.28 -12.05 1.33
CA VAL A 30 -1.64 -13.32 1.69
C VAL A 30 -2.04 -13.77 3.08
N ASP A 31 -2.38 -12.84 3.98
CA ASP A 31 -2.88 -13.12 5.33
C ASP A 31 -3.76 -11.97 5.81
N ASP A 32 -4.65 -12.23 6.77
CA ASP A 32 -5.46 -11.22 7.48
C ASP A 32 -4.62 -10.42 8.51
N PHE A 33 -3.33 -10.24 8.26
CA PHE A 33 -2.46 -9.49 9.16
C PHE A 33 -2.74 -8.00 9.03
N ILE A 34 -3.61 -7.53 9.93
CA ILE A 34 -3.94 -6.13 10.13
C ILE A 34 -3.34 -5.74 11.47
N SER A 35 -2.34 -4.85 11.47
CA SER A 35 -1.85 -4.24 12.70
C SER A 35 -2.31 -2.80 12.77
N LYS A 36 -2.87 -2.40 13.89
CA LYS A 36 -3.28 -1.03 14.16
C LYS A 36 -2.41 -0.46 15.27
N GLU A 37 -1.85 0.72 15.02
CA GLU A 37 -1.08 1.50 15.98
C GLU A 37 -1.58 2.94 15.88
N ASP A 38 -2.13 3.46 16.97
CA ASP A 38 -2.85 4.74 17.02
C ASP A 38 -3.91 4.87 15.91
N ASP A 39 -3.80 5.91 15.07
CA ASP A 39 -4.68 6.18 13.94
C ASP A 39 -4.19 5.59 12.62
N LEU A 40 -3.11 4.79 12.66
CA LEU A 40 -2.51 4.13 11.52
C LEU A 40 -2.87 2.63 11.48
N ILE A 41 -3.40 2.18 10.36
CA ILE A 41 -3.63 0.77 10.07
C ILE A 41 -2.63 0.31 9.03
N ARG A 42 -1.92 -0.77 9.31
CA ARG A 42 -1.05 -1.44 8.36
C ARG A 42 -1.70 -2.69 7.82
N TYR A 43 -1.79 -2.77 6.49
CA TYR A 43 -2.22 -3.93 5.74
C TYR A 43 -1.07 -4.51 4.94
N LYS A 44 -0.91 -5.84 4.99
CA LYS A 44 0.05 -6.52 4.13
C LYS A 44 -0.63 -7.05 2.87
N LEU A 45 -0.23 -6.55 1.71
CA LEU A 45 -0.71 -6.99 0.41
C LEU A 45 0.43 -7.53 -0.43
N CYS A 46 0.14 -8.44 -1.34
CA CYS A 46 1.12 -9.00 -2.24
C CYS A 46 0.77 -8.72 -3.71
N LEU A 47 1.83 -8.55 -4.50
CA LEU A 47 1.78 -8.49 -5.95
C LEU A 47 2.80 -9.49 -6.47
N LYS A 48 2.35 -10.51 -7.20
CA LYS A 48 3.19 -11.62 -7.68
C LYS A 48 3.98 -12.31 -6.55
N LYS A 49 5.26 -12.00 -6.39
CA LYS A 49 6.17 -12.58 -5.39
C LYS A 49 6.70 -11.52 -4.41
N ARG A 50 6.13 -10.32 -4.42
CA ARG A 50 6.53 -9.19 -3.58
C ARG A 50 5.42 -8.86 -2.61
N SER A 51 5.83 -8.60 -1.37
CA SER A 51 4.93 -8.11 -0.32
C SER A 51 5.12 -6.63 -0.11
N PHE A 52 4.02 -5.97 0.25
CA PHE A 52 3.94 -4.56 0.48
C PHE A 52 3.21 -4.32 1.79
N ASP A 53 3.75 -3.43 2.60
CA ASP A 53 3.01 -2.85 3.72
C ASP A 53 2.33 -1.57 3.22
N PHE A 54 1.01 -1.56 3.30
CA PHE A 54 0.15 -0.40 3.04
C PHE A 54 -0.21 0.23 4.38
N TYR A 55 0.13 1.50 4.55
CA TYR A 55 -0.20 2.28 5.74
C TYR A 55 -1.38 3.18 5.43
N LEU A 56 -2.43 3.02 6.21
CA LEU A 56 -3.70 3.73 6.07
C LEU A 56 -3.92 4.61 7.28
N GLU A 57 -4.22 5.87 7.04
CA GLU A 57 -4.63 6.82 8.07
C GLU A 57 -6.15 6.98 8.03
N LYS A 58 -6.79 6.98 9.19
CA LYS A 58 -8.24 7.19 9.30
C LYS A 58 -8.58 8.64 8.92
N LYS A 59 -9.48 8.82 7.95
CA LYS A 59 -10.00 10.16 7.60
C LYS A 59 -11.31 10.47 8.31
N ASP A 60 -12.21 9.50 8.37
CA ASP A 60 -13.48 9.59 9.05
C ASP A 60 -13.95 8.18 9.47
N PHE A 61 -15.21 8.02 9.88
CA PHE A 61 -15.74 6.74 10.35
C PHE A 61 -15.72 5.62 9.30
N TRP A 62 -15.80 5.94 8.01
CA TRP A 62 -15.93 4.96 6.94
C TRP A 62 -14.77 4.98 5.96
N ASN A 63 -13.99 6.06 5.94
CA ASN A 63 -12.94 6.27 4.96
C ASN A 63 -11.54 6.23 5.57
N TYR A 64 -10.66 5.55 4.85
CA TYR A 64 -9.24 5.48 5.12
C TYR A 64 -8.47 5.97 3.90
N LYS A 65 -7.38 6.70 4.12
CA LYS A 65 -6.47 7.14 3.06
C LYS A 65 -5.16 6.35 3.17
N VAL A 66 -4.70 5.79 2.07
CA VAL A 66 -3.32 5.25 1.99
C VAL A 66 -2.34 6.43 2.04
N VAL A 67 -1.47 6.44 3.04
CA VAL A 67 -0.48 7.50 3.27
C VAL A 67 0.93 7.05 2.94
N ALA A 68 1.22 5.75 3.04
CA ALA A 68 2.51 5.20 2.66
C ALA A 68 2.38 3.76 2.13
N ILE A 69 3.29 3.37 1.24
CA ILE A 69 3.46 2.00 0.75
C ILE A 69 4.95 1.66 0.75
N LYS A 70 5.31 0.51 1.33
CA LYS A 70 6.69 0.01 1.38
C LYS A 70 6.77 -1.41 0.84
N MET A 71 7.63 -1.66 -0.15
CA MET A 71 7.92 -3.00 -0.66
C MET A 71 9.03 -3.69 0.15
N TYR A 72 8.93 -5.02 0.29
CA TYR A 72 9.94 -5.92 0.87
C TYR A 72 10.39 -7.00 -0.13
#